data_AF-A0A960J9N6-F1
#
_entry.id   AF-A0A960J9N6-F1
#
_cell.length_a   1.000
_cell.length_b   1.000
_cell.length_c   1.000
_cell.angle_alpha   90.00
_cell.angle_beta   90.00
_cell.angle_gamma   90.00
#
_symmetry.space_group_name_H-M   'P 1'
#
loop_
_entity.id
_entity.type
_entity.pdbx_description
1 polymer ?
#
loop_
_entity_poly.entity_id
_entity_poly.type
_entity_poly.pdbx_seq_one_letter_code
_entity_poly.pdbx_strand_id
1 'polypeptide(L)'
;MSRLLIHVEGHTEENFVNQLLMGYLVRREILRHLKEDPSCIATTMVDFYGLPQSGEDAWPGRSDAAGNQGAEVKCEIVIQAMHRDMVREGGRGFDQRRFVPFVTMHEYEGLLFSDCAAFSRGIGQREIEAQLFEIRSAFSSPEEINDDPSTAPSKRVSRLVRSYQKTLHGPLAAGEIGLDAIREECPSFRRWLDRLVALV
;
A
#
# COMPACT_ATOMS: atom_id res chain seq x y z
N MET A 1 18.22 14.57 -10.74
CA MET A 1 17.49 13.84 -9.67
C MET A 1 18.31 13.97 -8.40
N SER A 2 17.84 14.74 -7.42
CA SER A 2 18.53 14.88 -6.14
C SER A 2 18.32 13.59 -5.35
N ARG A 3 19.40 12.98 -4.84
CA ARG A 3 19.33 11.81 -3.97
C ARG A 3 19.61 12.27 -2.55
N LEU A 4 18.65 12.11 -1.65
CA LEU A 4 18.81 12.39 -0.23
C LEU A 4 19.19 11.08 0.46
N LEU A 5 20.45 10.97 0.88
CA LEU A 5 20.92 9.88 1.73
C LEU A 5 20.92 10.39 3.18
N ILE A 6 20.10 9.79 4.03
CA ILE A 6 20.09 10.08 5.46
C ILE A 6 20.74 8.87 6.15
N HIS A 7 21.96 9.06 6.64
CA HIS A 7 22.63 8.07 7.48
C HIS A 7 22.18 8.27 8.93
N VAL A 8 21.71 7.20 9.55
CA VAL A 8 21.32 7.16 10.97
C VAL A 8 22.16 6.12 11.68
N GLU A 9 22.67 6.44 12.86
CA GLU A 9 23.56 5.55 13.62
C GLU A 9 22.83 4.74 14.69
N GLY A 10 21.61 5.14 15.06
CA GLY A 10 20.85 4.54 16.15
C GLY A 10 19.37 4.30 15.80
N HIS A 11 18.76 3.41 16.58
CA HIS A 11 17.38 2.98 16.36
C HIS A 11 16.37 4.11 16.65
N THR A 12 16.72 5.04 17.54
CA THR A 12 15.90 6.22 17.84
C THR A 12 15.90 7.19 16.66
N GLU A 13 17.05 7.43 16.05
CA GLU A 13 17.23 8.27 14.87
C GLU A 13 16.57 7.65 13.65
N GLU A 14 16.71 6.34 13.47
CA GLU A 14 15.99 5.57 12.46
C GLU A 14 14.48 5.72 12.63
N ASN A 15 13.97 5.57 13.85
CA ASN A 15 12.56 5.78 14.15
C ASN A 15 12.13 7.23 13.88
N PHE A 16 12.93 8.23 14.25
CA PHE A 16 12.63 9.64 13.96
C PHE A 16 12.55 9.90 12.45
N VAL A 17 13.50 9.38 11.67
CA VAL A 17 13.46 9.52 10.21
C VAL A 17 12.22 8.84 9.64
N ASN A 18 11.98 7.58 10.01
CA ASN A 18 10.90 6.77 9.46
C ASN A 18 9.51 7.25 9.88
N GLN A 19 9.36 7.74 11.11
CA GLN A 19 8.06 8.13 11.67
C GLN A 19 7.73 9.60 11.42
N LEU A 20 8.72 10.51 11.49
CA LEU A 20 8.49 11.96 11.36
C LEU A 20 8.93 12.51 10.00
N LEU A 21 10.20 12.30 9.63
CA LEU A 21 10.74 12.97 8.44
C LEU A 21 10.23 12.38 7.13
N MET A 22 10.01 11.06 7.04
CA MET A 22 9.66 10.40 5.79
C MET A 22 8.36 10.92 5.18
N GLY A 23 7.29 11.07 5.97
CA GLY A 23 6.01 11.61 5.48
C GLY A 23 6.15 13.03 4.95
N TYR A 24 6.86 13.89 5.69
CA TYR A 24 7.13 15.27 5.30
C TYR A 24 7.95 15.38 4.01
N LEU A 25 9.04 14.61 3.91
CA LEU A 25 9.94 14.63 2.77
C LEU A 25 9.26 14.09 1.50
N VAL A 26 8.57 12.94 1.59
CA VAL A 26 7.87 12.33 0.45
C VAL A 26 6.80 13.27 -0.10
N ARG A 27 5.99 13.88 0.76
CA ARG A 27 4.96 14.85 0.34
C ARG A 27 5.58 16.04 -0.42
N ARG A 28 6.67 16.60 0.11
CA ARG A 28 7.39 17.72 -0.54
C ARG A 28 8.00 17.33 -1.88
N GLU A 29 8.59 16.14 -1.97
CA GLU A 29 9.18 15.66 -3.22
C GLU A 29 8.15 15.39 -4.30
N ILE A 30 7.01 14.77 -3.95
CA ILE A 30 5.88 14.60 -4.88
C ILE A 30 5.42 15.97 -5.40
N LEU A 31 5.17 16.93 -4.50
CA LEU A 31 4.75 18.28 -4.88
C LEU A 31 5.76 18.98 -5.78
N ARG A 32 7.05 18.86 -5.46
CA ARG A 32 8.12 19.47 -6.26
C ARG A 32 8.13 18.91 -7.68
N HIS A 33 8.13 17.59 -7.85
CA HIS A 33 8.13 16.98 -9.17
C HIS A 33 6.86 17.33 -9.97
N LEU A 34 5.68 17.30 -9.33
CA LEU A 34 4.44 17.68 -10.00
C LEU A 34 4.43 19.16 -10.44
N LYS A 35 5.13 20.06 -9.73
CA LYS A 35 5.25 21.48 -10.10
C LYS A 35 6.31 21.74 -11.17
N GLU A 36 7.44 21.04 -11.13
CA GLU A 36 8.57 21.24 -12.03
C GLU A 36 8.36 20.57 -13.39
N ASP A 37 7.64 19.44 -13.43
CA ASP A 37 7.41 18.66 -14.64
C ASP A 37 5.89 18.49 -14.90
N PRO A 38 5.34 19.18 -15.91
CA PRO A 38 3.93 19.04 -16.29
C PRO A 38 3.53 17.64 -16.77
N SER A 39 4.50 16.82 -17.21
CA SER A 39 4.29 15.44 -17.63
C SER A 39 4.36 14.44 -16.49
N CYS A 40 4.85 14.86 -15.32
CA CYS A 40 4.95 14.00 -14.15
C CYS A 40 3.57 13.62 -13.61
N ILE A 41 3.36 12.32 -13.40
CA ILE A 41 2.24 11.73 -12.67
C ILE A 41 2.79 11.14 -11.38
N ALA A 42 2.11 11.37 -10.27
CA ALA A 42 2.48 10.85 -8.97
C ALA A 42 1.38 9.96 -8.41
N THR A 43 1.81 8.88 -7.74
CA THR A 43 0.95 7.93 -7.05
C THR A 43 1.60 7.51 -5.74
N THR A 44 0.82 6.89 -4.88
CA THR A 44 1.32 6.20 -3.68
C THR A 44 0.95 4.73 -3.72
N MET A 45 1.63 3.92 -2.93
CA MET A 45 1.17 2.60 -2.50
C MET A 45 1.66 2.45 -1.07
N VAL A 46 0.78 2.69 -0.10
CA VAL A 46 1.14 2.76 1.32
C VAL A 46 0.20 1.89 2.13
N ASP A 47 0.71 1.22 3.16
CA ASP A 47 -0.08 0.41 4.09
C ASP A 47 -0.83 1.33 5.06
N PHE A 48 -2.15 1.26 5.07
CA PHE A 48 -3.05 2.02 5.93
C PHE A 48 -2.74 1.92 7.43
N TYR A 49 -2.29 0.75 7.92
CA TYR A 49 -1.97 0.54 9.33
C TYR A 49 -0.57 1.01 9.70
N GLY A 50 0.31 1.22 8.71
CA GLY A 50 1.59 1.89 8.88
C GLY A 50 1.48 3.42 8.92
N LEU A 51 0.33 3.99 8.57
CA LEU A 51 0.15 5.45 8.53
C LEU A 51 -0.07 6.03 9.94
N PRO A 52 0.69 7.08 10.34
CA PRO A 52 0.49 7.74 11.62
C PRO A 52 -0.93 8.32 11.75
N GLN A 53 -1.62 8.00 12.84
CA GLN A 53 -2.99 8.45 13.08
C GLN A 53 -3.09 9.84 13.71
N SER A 54 -2.08 10.23 14.50
CA SER A 54 -2.08 11.45 15.33
C SER A 54 -0.68 12.01 15.47
N GLY A 55 -0.56 13.27 15.89
CA GLY A 55 0.72 13.97 16.06
C GLY A 55 1.01 14.91 14.90
N GLU A 56 2.23 15.46 14.87
CA GLU A 56 2.67 16.39 13.83
C GLU A 56 2.75 15.74 12.45
N ASP A 57 2.92 14.41 12.40
CA ASP A 57 2.98 13.60 11.17
C ASP A 57 1.69 12.85 10.86
N ALA A 58 0.58 13.25 11.48
CA ALA A 58 -0.71 12.61 11.25
C ALA A 58 -1.02 12.58 9.75
N TRP A 59 -1.22 11.38 9.22
CA TRP A 59 -1.48 11.21 7.80
C TRP A 59 -2.87 11.76 7.46
N PRO A 60 -3.03 12.50 6.34
CA PRO A 60 -4.32 13.07 5.96
C PRO A 60 -5.46 12.05 5.99
N GLY A 61 -6.51 12.33 6.75
CA GLY A 61 -7.71 11.49 6.87
C GLY A 61 -7.56 10.26 7.77
N ARG A 62 -6.40 10.04 8.39
CA ARG A 62 -6.18 8.82 9.16
C ARG A 62 -6.92 8.82 10.50
N SER A 63 -7.02 9.95 11.18
CA SER A 63 -7.91 10.11 12.34
C SER A 63 -9.37 9.87 11.99
N ASP A 64 -9.80 10.32 10.80
CA ASP A 64 -11.20 10.29 10.37
C ASP A 64 -11.64 8.89 9.92
N ALA A 65 -10.68 8.09 9.44
CA ALA A 65 -10.83 6.67 9.13
C ALA A 65 -10.68 5.76 10.36
N ALA A 66 -10.72 6.30 11.57
CA ALA A 66 -10.68 5.53 12.81
C ALA A 66 -12.07 4.95 13.17
N GLY A 67 -12.07 3.79 13.85
CA GLY A 67 -13.30 3.14 14.34
C GLY A 67 -13.78 1.96 13.50
N ASN A 68 -15.04 1.57 13.70
CA ASN A 68 -15.62 0.30 13.22
C ASN A 68 -16.17 0.38 11.78
N GLN A 69 -15.50 1.15 10.92
CA GLN A 69 -15.81 1.24 9.49
C GLN A 69 -15.16 0.08 8.72
N GLY A 70 -15.79 -0.33 7.61
CA GLY A 70 -15.23 -1.32 6.68
C GLY A 70 -13.96 -0.81 5.99
N ALA A 71 -13.14 -1.74 5.48
CA ALA A 71 -11.84 -1.43 4.88
C ALA A 71 -11.95 -0.48 3.67
N GLU A 72 -12.93 -0.69 2.79
CA GLU A 72 -13.16 0.18 1.63
C GLU A 72 -13.43 1.64 2.03
N VAL A 73 -14.33 1.86 3.00
CA VAL A 73 -14.66 3.21 3.49
C VAL A 73 -13.44 3.91 4.08
N LYS A 74 -12.66 3.17 4.88
CA LYS A 74 -11.41 3.69 5.46
C LYS A 74 -10.40 4.10 4.40
N CYS A 75 -10.26 3.27 3.35
CA CYS A 75 -9.39 3.54 2.21
C CYS A 75 -9.81 4.82 1.51
N GLU A 76 -11.09 4.95 1.19
CA GLU A 76 -11.64 6.11 0.49
C GLU A 76 -11.45 7.40 1.29
N ILE A 77 -11.68 7.39 2.60
CA ILE A 77 -11.47 8.57 3.46
C ILE A 77 -10.02 9.06 3.35
N VAL A 78 -9.05 8.16 3.48
CA VAL A 78 -7.63 8.51 3.42
C VAL A 78 -7.21 8.96 2.03
N ILE A 79 -7.60 8.23 0.97
CA ILE A 79 -7.32 8.60 -0.43
C ILE A 79 -7.86 10.00 -0.75
N GLN A 80 -9.09 10.30 -0.35
CA GLN A 80 -9.71 11.60 -0.58
C GLN A 80 -9.03 12.71 0.24
N ALA A 81 -8.63 12.42 1.48
CA ALA A 81 -7.90 13.38 2.29
C ALA A 81 -6.50 13.67 1.72
N MET A 82 -5.76 12.65 1.28
CA MET A 82 -4.47 12.81 0.59
C MET A 82 -4.62 13.67 -0.67
N HIS A 83 -5.66 13.42 -1.46
CA HIS A 83 -5.93 14.18 -2.67
C HIS A 83 -6.21 15.66 -2.35
N ARG A 84 -7.14 15.94 -1.44
CA ARG A 84 -7.45 17.33 -1.00
C ARG A 84 -6.23 18.05 -0.45
N ASP A 85 -5.43 17.34 0.33
CA ASP A 85 -4.21 17.87 0.93
C ASP A 85 -3.17 18.25 -0.15
N MET A 86 -2.95 17.37 -1.13
CA MET A 86 -2.08 17.62 -2.27
C MET A 86 -2.56 18.79 -3.14
N VAL A 87 -3.87 18.87 -3.41
CA VAL A 87 -4.46 19.97 -4.19
C VAL A 87 -4.29 21.32 -3.49
N ARG A 88 -4.46 21.35 -2.16
CA ARG A 88 -4.27 22.57 -1.36
C ARG A 88 -2.84 23.08 -1.44
N GLU A 89 -1.85 22.19 -1.28
CA GLU A 89 -0.42 22.56 -1.36
C GLU A 89 0.07 22.83 -2.80
N GLY A 90 -0.56 22.19 -3.78
CA GLY A 90 -0.31 22.39 -5.19
C GLY A 90 -0.56 23.84 -5.61
N GLY A 91 -1.59 24.46 -5.04
CA GLY A 91 -1.94 25.85 -5.28
C GLY A 91 -2.60 26.08 -6.65
N ARG A 92 -2.69 27.34 -7.07
CA ARG A 92 -3.39 27.72 -8.30
C ARG A 92 -2.69 27.13 -9.53
N GLY A 93 -3.47 26.45 -10.38
CA GLY A 93 -2.96 25.83 -11.61
C GLY A 93 -2.42 24.40 -11.43
N PHE A 94 -2.50 23.84 -10.23
CA PHE A 94 -2.19 22.43 -10.01
C PHE A 94 -3.19 21.52 -10.73
N ASP A 95 -2.69 20.68 -11.64
CA ASP A 95 -3.52 19.65 -12.28
C ASP A 95 -3.69 18.46 -11.34
N GLN A 96 -4.78 18.51 -10.58
CA GLN A 96 -5.18 17.49 -9.62
C GLN A 96 -5.40 16.09 -10.19
N ARG A 97 -5.49 15.94 -11.52
CA ARG A 97 -5.61 14.62 -12.18
C ARG A 97 -4.30 13.84 -12.15
N ARG A 98 -3.16 14.54 -12.01
CA ARG A 98 -1.81 13.95 -12.01
C ARG A 98 -1.39 13.37 -10.66
N PHE A 99 -2.22 13.48 -9.63
CA PHE A 99 -2.00 12.80 -8.35
C PHE A 99 -3.08 11.74 -8.14
N VAL A 100 -2.67 10.47 -8.17
CA VAL A 100 -3.56 9.30 -8.04
C VAL A 100 -3.14 8.51 -6.80
N PRO A 101 -3.56 8.93 -5.59
CA PRO A 101 -3.16 8.23 -4.37
C PRO A 101 -3.80 6.83 -4.31
N PHE A 102 -3.05 5.88 -3.78
CA PHE A 102 -3.52 4.55 -3.43
C PHE A 102 -2.97 4.12 -2.07
N VAL A 103 -3.85 3.47 -1.32
CA VAL A 103 -3.62 2.96 0.02
C VAL A 103 -4.00 1.49 -0.02
N THR A 104 -3.04 0.64 0.31
CA THR A 104 -3.32 -0.76 0.59
C THR A 104 -3.89 -0.82 1.99
N MET A 105 -5.11 -1.31 2.14
CA MET A 105 -5.73 -1.36 3.47
C MET A 105 -4.97 -2.25 4.44
N HIS A 106 -4.19 -3.21 3.92
CA HIS A 106 -3.44 -4.18 4.68
C HIS A 106 -1.99 -4.16 4.18
N GLU A 107 -1.35 -5.31 4.22
CA GLU A 107 0.00 -5.45 3.68
C GLU A 107 -0.04 -5.81 2.19
N TYR A 108 1.06 -5.57 1.49
CA TYR A 108 1.28 -6.04 0.12
C TYR A 108 0.92 -7.52 -0.06
N GLU A 109 1.20 -8.35 0.95
CA GLU A 109 0.87 -9.77 0.94
C GLU A 109 -0.61 -10.09 0.75
N GLY A 110 -1.54 -9.17 1.05
CA GLY A 110 -2.97 -9.35 0.78
C GLY A 110 -3.23 -9.59 -0.71
N LEU A 111 -2.55 -8.86 -1.60
CA LEU A 111 -2.67 -9.02 -3.05
C LEU A 111 -2.18 -10.38 -3.54
N LEU A 112 -1.33 -11.08 -2.78
CA LEU A 112 -0.81 -12.38 -3.17
C LEU A 112 -1.87 -13.49 -3.07
N PHE A 113 -2.96 -13.26 -2.36
CA PHE A 113 -4.08 -14.21 -2.28
C PHE A 113 -5.00 -14.17 -3.50
N SER A 114 -4.72 -13.34 -4.52
CA SER A 114 -5.46 -13.32 -5.80
C SER A 114 -5.37 -14.64 -6.57
N ASP A 115 -4.29 -15.41 -6.39
CA ASP A 115 -4.22 -16.80 -6.88
C ASP A 115 -3.42 -17.63 -5.88
N CYS A 116 -4.11 -18.42 -5.06
CA CYS A 116 -3.49 -19.22 -4.01
C CYS A 116 -2.58 -20.33 -4.56
N ALA A 117 -2.88 -20.86 -5.74
CA ALA A 117 -2.08 -21.88 -6.40
C ALA A 117 -0.79 -21.28 -6.97
N ALA A 118 -0.89 -20.13 -7.64
CA ALA A 118 0.28 -19.39 -8.10
C ALA A 118 1.11 -18.86 -6.93
N PHE A 119 0.48 -18.40 -5.86
CA PHE A 119 1.17 -17.98 -4.65
C PHE A 119 2.01 -19.12 -4.05
N SER A 120 1.40 -20.29 -3.82
CA SER A 120 2.09 -21.46 -3.26
C SER A 120 3.25 -21.92 -4.16
N ARG A 121 3.07 -21.90 -5.49
CA ARG A 121 4.13 -22.19 -6.47
C ARG A 121 5.26 -21.16 -6.41
N GLY A 122 4.94 -19.88 -6.42
CA GLY A 122 5.92 -18.78 -6.49
C GLY A 122 6.85 -18.73 -5.28
N ILE A 123 6.37 -19.18 -4.12
CA ILE A 123 7.21 -19.29 -2.90
C ILE A 123 7.83 -20.67 -2.70
N GLY A 124 7.60 -21.63 -3.62
CA GLY A 124 8.15 -22.98 -3.54
C GLY A 124 7.54 -23.84 -2.41
N GLN A 125 6.27 -23.63 -2.07
CA GLN A 125 5.55 -24.30 -0.98
C GLN A 125 4.19 -24.81 -1.50
N ARG A 126 4.17 -25.63 -2.55
CA ARG A 126 2.92 -26.06 -3.22
C ARG A 126 1.94 -26.76 -2.28
N GLU A 127 2.46 -27.40 -1.24
CA GLU A 127 1.70 -28.11 -0.21
C GLU A 127 0.82 -27.21 0.66
N ILE A 128 1.00 -25.88 0.63
CA ILE A 128 0.19 -24.94 1.42
C ILE A 128 -0.98 -24.32 0.64
N GLU A 129 -1.17 -24.69 -0.64
CA GLU A 129 -2.22 -24.12 -1.49
C GLU A 129 -3.61 -24.20 -0.84
N ALA A 130 -3.97 -25.36 -0.28
CA ALA A 130 -5.28 -25.56 0.34
C ALA A 130 -5.49 -24.63 1.54
N GLN A 131 -4.45 -24.43 2.36
CA GLN A 131 -4.48 -23.55 3.51
C GLN A 131 -4.55 -22.08 3.12
N LEU A 132 -3.85 -21.67 2.06
CA LEU A 132 -3.99 -20.32 1.48
C LEU A 132 -5.41 -20.08 0.95
N PHE A 133 -5.97 -21.08 0.25
CA PHE A 133 -7.32 -21.02 -0.27
C PHE A 133 -8.36 -20.93 0.84
N GLU A 134 -8.20 -21.69 1.93
CA GLU A 134 -9.07 -21.61 3.12
C GLU A 134 -9.04 -20.20 3.73
N ILE A 135 -7.86 -19.59 3.85
CA ILE A 135 -7.71 -18.20 4.31
C ILE A 135 -8.43 -17.25 3.35
N ARG A 136 -8.15 -17.32 2.04
CA ARG A 136 -8.75 -16.44 1.02
C ARG A 136 -10.27 -16.54 0.99
N SER A 137 -10.82 -17.74 1.19
CA SER A 137 -12.26 -18.04 1.13
C SER A 137 -13.05 -17.47 2.31
N ALA A 138 -12.38 -17.06 3.38
CA ALA A 138 -13.02 -16.40 4.53
C ALA A 138 -13.36 -14.92 4.27
N PHE A 139 -12.93 -14.36 3.14
CA PHE A 139 -13.08 -12.94 2.79
C PHE A 139 -13.72 -12.79 1.41
N SER A 140 -14.35 -11.65 1.15
CA SER A 140 -14.95 -11.43 -0.17
C SER A 140 -13.89 -11.15 -1.24
N SER A 141 -12.81 -10.45 -0.87
CA SER A 141 -11.67 -10.15 -1.73
C SER A 141 -10.33 -10.34 -1.01
N PRO A 142 -9.20 -10.49 -1.73
CA PRO A 142 -7.87 -10.49 -1.12
C PRO A 142 -7.57 -9.17 -0.40
N GLU A 143 -8.18 -8.07 -0.85
CA GLU A 143 -8.05 -6.73 -0.27
C GLU A 143 -8.70 -6.60 1.11
N GLU A 144 -9.49 -7.59 1.55
CA GLU A 144 -10.14 -7.63 2.86
C GLU A 144 -9.45 -8.57 3.86
N ILE A 145 -8.39 -9.27 3.47
CA ILE A 145 -7.72 -10.25 4.34
C ILE A 145 -6.97 -9.50 5.46
N ASN A 146 -7.67 -9.08 6.50
CA ASN A 146 -7.10 -8.47 7.71
C ASN A 146 -8.19 -8.06 8.70
N ASP A 147 -8.03 -8.54 9.93
CA ASP A 147 -8.91 -8.16 11.05
C ASP A 147 -8.13 -7.57 12.23
N ASP A 148 -6.85 -7.94 12.38
CA ASP A 148 -6.03 -7.63 13.57
C ASP A 148 -4.51 -7.68 13.23
N PRO A 149 -3.62 -6.94 13.92
CA PRO A 149 -2.17 -7.03 13.72
C PRO A 149 -1.59 -8.44 13.83
N SER A 150 -2.21 -9.30 14.65
CA SER A 150 -1.85 -10.71 14.77
C SER A 150 -2.37 -11.57 13.61
N THR A 151 -3.35 -11.10 12.82
CA THR A 151 -3.94 -11.82 11.69
C THR A 151 -3.71 -11.12 10.34
N ALA A 152 -2.77 -10.18 10.28
CA ALA A 152 -2.32 -9.54 9.05
C ALA A 152 -1.89 -10.57 7.98
N PRO A 153 -2.02 -10.26 6.67
CA PRO A 153 -1.71 -11.19 5.58
C PRO A 153 -0.37 -11.91 5.73
N SER A 154 0.72 -11.18 5.97
CA SER A 154 2.05 -11.79 6.11
C SER A 154 2.16 -12.70 7.33
N LYS A 155 1.45 -12.38 8.42
CA LYS A 155 1.42 -13.23 9.63
C LYS A 155 0.69 -14.53 9.37
N ARG A 156 -0.37 -14.52 8.54
CA ARG A 156 -1.05 -15.74 8.10
C ARG A 156 -0.10 -16.63 7.29
N VAL A 157 0.65 -16.04 6.36
CA VAL A 157 1.63 -16.79 5.56
C VAL A 157 2.78 -17.31 6.42
N SER A 158 3.35 -16.50 7.32
CA SER A 158 4.43 -16.91 8.22
C SER A 158 4.04 -18.04 9.19
N ARG A 159 2.75 -18.21 9.51
CA ARG A 159 2.26 -19.35 10.29
C ARG A 159 2.27 -20.65 9.49
N LEU A 160 2.02 -20.57 8.19
CA LEU A 160 2.07 -21.72 7.28
C LEU A 160 3.52 -22.05 6.91
N VAL A 161 4.34 -21.02 6.65
CA VAL A 161 5.71 -21.14 6.15
C VAL A 161 6.64 -20.35 7.05
N ARG A 162 7.30 -21.05 7.98
CA ARG A 162 8.19 -20.41 8.97
C ARG A 162 9.38 -19.68 8.34
N SER A 163 9.81 -20.12 7.16
CA SER A 163 10.89 -19.50 6.37
C SER A 163 10.43 -18.34 5.49
N TYR A 164 9.15 -17.94 5.56
CA TYR A 164 8.62 -16.85 4.74
C TYR A 164 9.35 -15.53 5.02
N GLN A 165 9.79 -14.90 3.95
CA GLN A 165 10.50 -13.62 3.95
C GLN A 165 9.83 -12.72 2.93
N LYS A 166 9.21 -11.62 3.40
CA LYS A 166 8.45 -10.68 2.56
C LYS A 166 9.24 -10.18 1.35
N THR A 167 10.48 -9.76 1.59
CA THR A 167 11.36 -9.14 0.59
C THR A 167 11.83 -10.10 -0.50
N LEU A 168 11.89 -11.40 -0.19
CA LEU A 168 12.27 -12.43 -1.16
C LEU A 168 11.04 -13.05 -1.82
N HIS A 169 10.12 -13.56 -1.01
CA HIS A 169 9.02 -14.39 -1.49
C HIS A 169 7.85 -13.59 -2.05
N GLY A 170 7.63 -12.36 -1.56
CA GLY A 170 6.56 -11.50 -2.04
C GLY A 170 6.66 -11.22 -3.55
N PRO A 171 7.81 -10.70 -4.04
CA PRO A 171 8.01 -10.47 -5.47
C PRO A 171 7.95 -11.74 -6.32
N LEU A 172 8.45 -12.87 -5.81
CA LEU A 172 8.39 -14.16 -6.51
C LEU A 172 6.94 -14.64 -6.68
N ALA A 173 6.15 -14.55 -5.60
CA ALA A 173 4.72 -14.86 -5.62
C ALA A 173 3.97 -13.96 -6.60
N ALA A 174 4.15 -12.65 -6.54
CA ALA A 174 3.46 -11.73 -7.46
C ALA A 174 3.87 -11.94 -8.92
N GLY A 175 5.12 -12.31 -9.19
CA GLY A 175 5.58 -12.68 -10.52
C GLY A 175 4.89 -13.93 -11.06
N GLU A 176 4.69 -14.94 -10.22
CA GLU A 176 3.98 -16.19 -10.57
C GLU A 176 2.46 -15.98 -10.71
N ILE A 177 1.86 -15.12 -9.88
CA ILE A 177 0.42 -14.77 -9.93
C ILE A 177 0.10 -13.94 -11.17
N GLY A 178 0.95 -12.96 -11.48
CA GLY A 178 0.75 -12.05 -12.61
C GLY A 178 -0.26 -10.93 -12.33
N LEU A 179 -0.19 -9.90 -13.18
CA LEU A 179 -0.97 -8.68 -13.00
C LEU A 179 -2.47 -8.89 -13.22
N ASP A 180 -2.84 -9.76 -14.16
CA ASP A 180 -4.23 -9.95 -14.54
C ASP A 180 -5.06 -10.58 -13.42
N ALA A 181 -4.53 -11.61 -12.74
CA ALA A 181 -5.17 -12.22 -11.58
C ALA A 181 -5.34 -11.21 -10.43
N ILE A 182 -4.31 -10.39 -10.17
CA ILE A 182 -4.41 -9.33 -9.15
C ILE A 182 -5.50 -8.32 -9.53
N ARG A 183 -5.59 -7.90 -10.80
CA ARG A 183 -6.63 -6.95 -11.25
C ARG A 183 -8.03 -7.55 -11.20
N GLU A 184 -8.18 -8.83 -11.47
CA GLU A 184 -9.47 -9.52 -11.43
C GLU A 184 -10.00 -9.63 -10.00
N GLU A 185 -9.13 -10.02 -9.06
CA GLU A 185 -9.53 -10.32 -7.69
C GLU A 185 -9.46 -9.12 -6.74
N CYS A 186 -8.72 -8.05 -7.07
CA CYS A 186 -8.52 -6.88 -6.21
C CYS A 186 -9.12 -5.61 -6.85
N PRO A 187 -10.41 -5.29 -6.58
CA PRO A 187 -11.11 -4.19 -7.23
C PRO A 187 -10.49 -2.81 -7.00
N SER A 188 -9.97 -2.53 -5.79
CA SER A 188 -9.36 -1.23 -5.48
C SER A 188 -8.04 -1.07 -6.22
N PHE A 189 -7.21 -2.11 -6.26
CA PHE A 189 -5.98 -2.16 -7.04
C PHE A 189 -6.27 -1.98 -8.53
N ARG A 190 -7.30 -2.67 -9.07
CA ARG A 190 -7.74 -2.52 -10.46
C ARG A 190 -8.13 -1.09 -10.78
N ARG A 191 -9.00 -0.47 -9.96
CA ARG A 191 -9.44 0.92 -10.14
C ARG A 191 -8.25 1.89 -10.11
N TRP A 192 -7.31 1.67 -9.21
CA TRP A 192 -6.10 2.48 -9.13
C TRP A 192 -5.24 2.37 -10.38
N LEU A 193 -4.94 1.15 -10.82
CA LEU A 193 -4.12 0.91 -12.00
C LEU A 193 -4.79 1.42 -13.27
N ASP A 194 -6.10 1.20 -13.44
CA ASP A 194 -6.86 1.70 -14.59
C ASP A 194 -6.79 3.24 -14.68
N ARG A 195 -6.81 3.94 -13.54
CA ARG A 195 -6.62 5.41 -13.50
C ARG A 195 -5.21 5.82 -13.88
N LEU A 196 -4.18 5.09 -13.46
CA LEU A 196 -2.81 5.37 -13.86
C LEU A 196 -2.60 5.16 -15.36
N VAL A 197 -3.10 4.05 -15.90
CA VAL A 197 -3.01 3.72 -17.33
C VAL A 197 -3.74 4.76 -18.19
N ALA A 198 -4.85 5.31 -17.72
CA ALA A 198 -5.57 6.36 -18.45
C ALA A 198 -4.83 7.71 -18.53
N LEU A 199 -3.72 7.90 -17.80
CA LEU A 199 -2.94 9.14 -17.76
C LEU A 199 -1.63 9.05 -18.56
N VAL A 200 -1.19 7.84 -18.95
CA VAL A 200 0.04 7.58 -19.71
C VAL A 200 -0.26 7.27 -21.17
#